data_AF-G2QMG3-F1
#
_entry.id   AF-G2QMG3-F1
#
_cell.length_a   1.000
_cell.length_b   1.000
_cell.length_c   1.000
_cell.angle_alpha   90.00
_cell.angle_beta   90.00
_cell.angle_gamma   90.00
#
_symmetry.space_group_name_H-M   'P 1'
#
loop_
_entity.id
_entity.type
_entity.pdbx_description
1 polymer ?
#
loop_
_entity_poly.entity_id
_entity_poly.type
_entity_poly.pdbx_seq_one_letter_code
_entity_poly.pdbx_strand_id
1 'polypeptide(L)' 'YLDNILIFSKTINKHQKYIRIVLDVLYVYKLLVNEEKSKFHVRKIVFLGYEISLE' A
#
# COMPACT_ATOMS: atom_id res chain seq x y z
N TYR A 1 3.12 -12.01 6.87
CA TYR A 1 3.65 -10.66 7.15
C TYR A 1 4.61 -10.21 6.05
N LEU A 2 5.54 -11.07 5.62
CA LEU A 2 6.53 -10.78 4.58
C LEU A 2 5.96 -10.36 3.21
N ASP A 3 4.76 -10.81 2.86
CA ASP A 3 4.19 -10.55 1.52
C ASP A 3 3.28 -9.30 1.45
N ASN A 4 2.96 -8.68 2.59
CA ASN A 4 2.02 -7.56 2.64
C ASN A 4 2.78 -6.24 2.82
N ILE A 5 2.63 -5.32 1.86
CA ILE A 5 3.22 -3.97 1.91
C ILE A 5 2.15 -2.98 2.36
N LEU A 6 2.46 -2.17 3.37
CA LEU A 6 1.62 -1.04 3.80
C LEU A 6 2.25 0.28 3.38
N ILE A 7 1.49 1.10 2.66
CA ILE A 7 1.91 2.45 2.24
C ILE A 7 1.04 3.47 2.96
N PHE A 8 1.67 4.37 3.71
CA PHE A 8 0.97 5.43 4.46
C PHE A 8 1.55 6.80 4.14
N SER A 9 0.69 7.81 4.07
CA SER A 9 1.10 9.21 3.86
C SER A 9 0.01 10.19 4.26
N LYS A 10 0.40 11.37 4.72
CA LYS A 10 -0.53 12.42 5.19
C LYS A 10 -1.33 13.12 4.08
N THR A 11 -0.82 13.18 2.85
CA THR A 11 -1.50 13.87 1.73
C THR A 11 -1.63 12.97 0.52
N ILE A 12 -2.71 13.17 -0.25
CA ILE A 12 -3.01 12.35 -1.44
C ILE A 12 -1.90 12.44 -2.51
N ASN A 13 -1.32 13.61 -2.73
CA ASN A 13 -0.24 13.79 -3.70
C ASN A 13 1.02 12.98 -3.33
N LYS A 14 1.37 12.94 -2.05
CA LYS A 14 2.48 12.10 -1.57
C LYS A 14 2.10 10.62 -1.67
N HIS A 15 0.86 10.27 -1.35
CA HIS A 15 0.36 8.90 -1.44
C HIS A 15 0.51 8.32 -2.85
N GLN A 16 0.04 9.05 -3.85
CA GLN A 16 0.13 8.65 -5.25
C GLN A 16 1.58 8.50 -5.71
N LYS A 17 2.46 9.41 -5.29
CA LYS A 17 3.91 9.30 -5.58
C LYS A 17 4.50 8.02 -4.99
N TYR A 18 4.18 7.70 -3.73
CA TYR A 18 4.70 6.50 -3.08
C TYR A 18 4.13 5.21 -3.66
N ILE A 19 2.83 5.17 -3.97
CA ILE A 19 2.23 4.02 -4.67
C ILE A 19 2.99 3.74 -5.95
N ARG A 20 3.24 4.78 -6.78
CA ARG A 20 3.95 4.62 -8.04
C ARG A 20 5.35 4.05 -7.85
N ILE A 21 6.13 4.61 -6.92
CA ILE A 21 7.50 4.13 -6.63
C ILE A 21 7.48 2.66 -6.18
N VAL A 22 6.54 2.28 -5.31
CA VAL A 22 6.44 0.90 -4.82
C VAL A 22 6.06 -0.05 -5.94
N LEU A 23 5.08 0.30 -6.78
CA LEU A 23 4.69 -0.51 -7.94
C LEU A 23 5.83 -0.65 -8.95
N ASP A 24 6.58 0.42 -9.21
CA ASP A 24 7.73 0.39 -10.11
C ASP A 24 8.81 -0.58 -9.59
N VAL A 25 9.08 -0.55 -8.27
CA VAL A 25 10.02 -1.48 -7.64
C VAL A 25 9.52 -2.92 -7.75
N LEU A 26 8.24 -3.18 -7.44
CA LEU A 26 7.66 -4.52 -7.56
C LEU A 26 7.78 -5.05 -9.00
N TYR A 27 7.52 -4.19 -9.98
CA TYR A 27 7.66 -4.51 -11.39
C TYR A 27 9.10 -4.89 -11.77
N VAL A 28 10.09 -4.10 -11.33
CA VAL A 28 11.53 -4.37 -11.57
C VAL A 28 11.94 -5.74 -11.03
N TYR A 29 11.43 -6.13 -9.86
CA TYR A 29 11.71 -7.42 -9.24
C TYR A 29 10.77 -8.56 -9.72
N LYS A 30 9.92 -8.30 -10.72
CA LYS A 30 8.93 -9.26 -11.26
C LYS A 30 7.98 -9.84 -10.20
N LEU A 31 7.66 -9.03 -9.18
CA LEU A 31 6.69 -9.38 -8.16
C LEU A 31 5.29 -8.96 -8.61
N LEU A 32 4.32 -9.84 -8.38
CA LEU A 32 2.92 -9.57 -8.73
C LEU A 32 2.16 -9.03 -7.53
N VAL A 33 1.29 -8.06 -7.80
CA VAL A 33 0.31 -7.55 -6.84
C VAL A 33 -0.98 -8.32 -6.99
N ASN A 34 -1.55 -8.79 -5.89
CA ASN A 34 -2.87 -9.40 -5.90
C ASN A 34 -3.93 -8.30 -5.84
N GLU A 35 -4.58 -8.00 -6.97
CA GLU A 35 -5.58 -6.93 -7.08
C GLU A 35 -6.78 -7.15 -6.16
N GLU A 36 -7.29 -8.39 -6.05
CA GLU A 36 -8.45 -8.73 -5.21
C GLU A 36 -8.19 -8.50 -3.71
N LYS A 37 -6.95 -8.70 -3.26
CA LYS A 37 -6.54 -8.54 -1.86
C LYS A 37 -5.99 -7.15 -1.55
N SER A 38 -5.62 -6.38 -2.58
CA SER A 38 -4.98 -5.07 -2.39
C SER A 38 -6.03 -3.98 -2.20
N LYS A 39 -5.82 -3.15 -1.17
CA LYS A 39 -6.67 -1.99 -0.88
C LYS A 39 -5.89 -0.71 -1.08
N PHE A 40 -6.33 0.13 -2.01
CA PHE A 40 -5.70 1.41 -2.32
C PHE A 40 -6.59 2.58 -1.89
N HIS A 41 -5.96 3.72 -1.56
CA HIS A 41 -6.66 4.98 -1.27
C HIS A 41 -7.68 4.92 -0.12
N VAL A 42 -7.49 4.01 0.84
CA VAL A 42 -8.34 3.87 2.01
C VAL A 42 -7.81 4.71 3.18
N ARG A 43 -8.70 5.31 3.97
CA ARG A 43 -8.34 6.06 5.20
C ARG A 43 -8.19 5.17 6.42
N LYS A 44 -8.75 3.96 6.36
CA LYS A 44 -8.70 2.94 7.42
C LYS A 44 -8.45 1.57 6.80
N ILE A 45 -7.56 0.79 7.41
CA ILE A 45 -7.29 -0.59 7.00
C ILE A 45 -6.87 -1.44 8.19
N VAL A 46 -7.26 -2.72 8.18
CA VAL A 46 -6.72 -3.70 9.13
C VAL A 46 -5.47 -4.32 8.53
N PHE A 47 -4.35 -4.19 9.22
CA PHE A 47 -3.06 -4.74 8.82
C PHE A 47 -2.51 -5.58 9.99
N LEU A 48 -2.32 -6.90 9.75
CA LEU A 48 -1.83 -7.87 10.75
C LEU A 48 -2.65 -7.92 12.04
N GLY A 49 -3.97 -7.71 11.94
CA GLY A 49 -4.86 -7.69 13.11
C GLY A 49 -4.93 -6.36 13.84
N TYR A 50 -4.21 -5.33 13.39
CA TYR A 50 -4.30 -3.97 13.93
C TYR A 50 -5.08 -3.07 12.98
N GLU A 51 -6.02 -2.28 13.51
CA GLU A 51 -6.67 -1.21 12.74
C GLU A 51 -5.71 -0.02 12.64
N ILE A 52 -5.47 0.43 11.41
CA ILE A 52 -4.68 1.61 11.11
C ILE A 52 -5.62 2.63 10.49
N SER A 53 -5.79 3.76 11.18
CA SER A 53 -6.58 4.90 10.70
C SER A 53 -5.75 6.17 10.66
N LEU A 54 -6.05 7.03 9.68
CA LEU A 54 -5.68 8.43 9.77
C LEU A 54 -6.69 9.11 10.72
N GLU A 55 -6.28 9.40 11.95
CA GLU A 55 -7.00 10.33 12.84
C GLU A 55 -6.92 11.77 12.32
#